data_AF-A0AAV2ATX8-F1
#
_entry.id   AF-A0AAV2ATX8-F1
#
_cell.length_a   1.000
_cell.length_b   1.000
_cell.length_c   1.000
_cell.angle_alpha   90.00
_cell.angle_beta   90.00
_cell.angle_gamma   90.00
#
_symmetry.space_group_name_H-M   'P 1'
#
loop_
_entity.id
_entity.type
_entity.pdbx_description
1 polymer ?
#
loop_
_entity_poly.entity_id
_entity_poly.type
_entity_poly.pdbx_seq_one_letter_code
_entity_poly.pdbx_strand_id
1 'polypeptide(L)'
;MKRHIIEKAVKEICRKKFLFTEPQKIHNLHQNVKNVLRSRTGTFLCDCYKDWLAKELAILSQKLRHHHGSRLLQCLEEVWSSFYMEILPVLEAVLYLVKPKGRLSVRSVTLASFRDIVFFSEDIEDAINTERELISPGIRHAILILQSVNDSYPPCKNRLRLESLAAQICSPFMGYFGLYENGELVTTSNEPAAFAKRRPSADVGPRRISRPFSVQPQQMETLNQLFKKAIRHKGQKTLKVNSIKK
;
A
#
# COMPACT_ATOMS: atom_id res chain seq x y z
N MET A 1 -27.50 -7.72 -1.69
CA MET A 1 -28.31 -6.95 -0.72
C MET A 1 -27.49 -6.42 0.47
N LYS A 2 -26.90 -7.27 1.33
CA LYS A 2 -26.23 -6.81 2.58
C LYS A 2 -24.96 -5.95 2.38
N ARG A 3 -24.21 -6.14 1.29
CA ARG A 3 -23.03 -5.33 0.95
C ARG A 3 -23.37 -3.85 0.73
N HIS A 4 -24.49 -3.57 0.05
CA HIS A 4 -24.95 -2.21 -0.22
C HIS A 4 -25.28 -1.44 1.07
N ILE A 5 -25.72 -2.14 2.13
CA ILE A 5 -25.96 -1.53 3.45
C ILE A 5 -24.65 -1.03 4.05
N ILE A 6 -23.57 -1.80 3.94
CA ILE A 6 -22.24 -1.43 4.44
C ILE A 6 -21.68 -0.26 3.61
N GLU A 7 -21.78 -0.33 2.29
CA GLU A 7 -21.38 0.77 1.39
C GLU A 7 -22.12 2.06 1.73
N LYS A 8 -23.44 1.99 1.92
CA LYS A 8 -24.26 3.14 2.32
C LYS A 8 -23.81 3.70 3.66
N ALA A 9 -23.51 2.85 4.64
CA ALA A 9 -23.01 3.30 5.94
C ALA A 9 -21.65 4.00 5.81
N VAL A 10 -20.70 3.45 5.05
CA VAL A 10 -19.40 4.10 4.79
C VAL A 10 -19.59 5.49 4.18
N LYS A 11 -20.48 5.61 3.19
CA LYS A 11 -20.86 6.90 2.59
C LYS A 11 -21.47 7.88 3.60
N GLU A 12 -22.41 7.43 4.42
CA GLU A 12 -23.03 8.28 5.45
C GLU A 12 -22.01 8.73 6.51
N ILE A 13 -21.06 7.87 6.88
CA ILE A 13 -19.98 8.20 7.81
C ILE A 13 -19.05 9.26 7.22
N CYS A 14 -18.55 9.05 5.99
CA CYS A 14 -17.69 10.03 5.31
C CYS A 14 -18.37 11.39 5.10
N ARG A 15 -19.70 11.41 5.01
CA ARG A 15 -20.51 12.64 4.89
C ARG A 15 -20.96 13.21 6.23
N LYS A 16 -20.53 12.63 7.35
CA LYS A 16 -20.93 13.01 8.71
C LYS A 16 -22.45 13.00 8.93
N LYS A 17 -23.14 12.10 8.23
CA LYS A 17 -24.59 11.86 8.36
C LYS A 17 -24.91 10.61 9.16
N PHE A 18 -23.89 9.86 9.58
CA PHE A 18 -24.06 8.67 10.40
C PHE A 18 -24.16 9.05 11.88
N LEU A 19 -25.29 8.70 12.51
CA LEU A 19 -25.57 9.04 13.90
C LEU A 19 -25.53 7.77 14.77
N PHE A 20 -24.77 7.82 15.87
CA PHE A 20 -24.64 6.73 16.86
C PHE A 20 -25.82 6.64 17.83
N THR A 21 -26.81 7.52 17.69
CA THR A 21 -27.92 7.67 18.64
C THR A 21 -28.84 6.46 18.73
N GLU A 22 -28.75 5.51 17.79
CA GLU A 22 -29.56 4.30 17.77
C GLU A 22 -28.70 3.03 17.88
N PRO A 23 -28.55 2.44 19.08
CA PRO A 23 -27.75 1.23 19.30
C PRO A 23 -28.13 0.05 18.37
N GLN A 24 -29.41 -0.04 18.02
CA GLN A 24 -29.94 -1.06 17.11
C GLN A 24 -29.36 -0.94 15.70
N LYS A 25 -29.15 0.29 15.20
CA LYS A 25 -28.55 0.51 13.86
C LYS A 25 -27.11 -0.02 13.80
N ILE A 26 -26.32 0.25 14.84
CA ILE A 26 -24.93 -0.21 14.92
C ILE A 26 -24.88 -1.73 15.04
N HIS A 27 -25.70 -2.31 15.94
CA HIS A 27 -25.79 -3.76 16.09
C HIS A 27 -26.14 -4.45 14.76
N ASN A 28 -27.17 -3.96 14.07
CA ASN A 28 -27.58 -4.48 12.77
C ASN A 28 -26.47 -4.35 11.72
N LEU A 29 -25.73 -3.24 11.73
CA LEU A 29 -24.60 -3.03 10.83
C LEU A 29 -23.46 -4.01 11.11
N HIS A 30 -23.10 -4.24 12.37
CA HIS A 30 -22.11 -5.25 12.76
C HIS A 30 -22.54 -6.67 12.37
N GLN A 31 -23.83 -7.01 12.54
CA GLN A 31 -24.36 -8.29 12.06
C GLN A 31 -24.28 -8.41 10.54
N ASN A 32 -24.53 -7.33 9.81
CA ASN A 32 -24.38 -7.30 8.35
C ASN A 32 -22.93 -7.51 7.93
N VAL A 33 -21.96 -6.84 8.58
CA VAL A 33 -20.53 -7.06 8.36
C VAL A 33 -20.15 -8.52 8.62
N LYS A 34 -20.57 -9.09 9.76
CA LYS A 34 -20.34 -10.50 10.11
C LYS A 34 -20.90 -11.47 9.08
N ASN A 35 -22.11 -11.19 8.59
CA ASN A 35 -22.78 -11.99 7.57
C ASN A 35 -22.03 -11.94 6.22
N VAL A 36 -21.56 -10.77 5.80
CA VAL A 36 -20.78 -10.63 4.57
C VAL A 36 -19.44 -11.35 4.70
N LEU A 37 -18.74 -11.22 5.83
CA LEU A 37 -17.47 -11.90 6.09
C LEU A 37 -17.58 -13.43 6.05
N ARG A 38 -18.71 -13.99 6.51
CA ARG A 38 -19.00 -15.44 6.45
C ARG A 38 -19.40 -15.94 5.06
N SER A 39 -19.77 -15.04 4.16
CA SER A 39 -20.18 -15.40 2.80
C SER A 39 -18.97 -15.70 1.90
N ARG A 40 -19.21 -16.34 0.74
CA ARG A 40 -18.20 -16.52 -0.32
C ARG A 40 -17.55 -15.21 -0.79
N THR A 41 -18.22 -14.08 -0.56
CA THR A 41 -17.76 -12.75 -0.99
C THR A 41 -17.01 -11.97 0.09
N GLY A 42 -16.87 -12.53 1.30
CA GLY A 42 -16.23 -11.88 2.44
C GLY A 42 -14.75 -11.58 2.22
N THR A 43 -14.06 -12.37 1.39
CA THR A 43 -12.64 -12.20 1.04
C THR A 43 -12.36 -10.88 0.31
N PHE A 44 -13.35 -10.33 -0.39
CA PHE A 44 -13.23 -9.10 -1.17
C PHE A 44 -13.72 -7.86 -0.41
N LEU A 45 -14.20 -8.00 0.83
CA LEU A 45 -14.78 -6.88 1.56
C LEU A 45 -13.78 -5.75 1.77
N CYS A 46 -12.49 -6.07 2.00
CA CYS A 46 -11.43 -5.08 2.12
C CYS A 46 -11.20 -4.32 0.81
N ASP A 47 -11.26 -4.99 -0.34
CA ASP A 47 -11.07 -4.37 -1.65
C ASP A 47 -12.27 -3.48 -1.99
N CYS A 48 -13.49 -3.96 -1.76
CA CYS A 48 -14.70 -3.15 -1.90
C CYS A 48 -14.66 -1.91 -0.98
N TYR A 49 -14.19 -2.07 0.26
CA TYR A 49 -14.05 -0.96 1.19
C TYR A 49 -13.11 0.13 0.65
N LYS A 50 -11.96 -0.27 0.08
CA LYS A 50 -11.04 0.66 -0.59
C LYS A 50 -11.72 1.42 -1.71
N ASP A 51 -12.48 0.73 -2.56
CA ASP A 51 -13.18 1.36 -3.69
C ASP A 51 -14.26 2.36 -3.22
N TRP A 52 -15.03 2.01 -2.18
CA TRP A 52 -16.03 2.91 -1.61
C TRP A 52 -15.39 4.13 -0.97
N LEU A 53 -14.34 3.91 -0.19
CA LEU A 53 -13.61 4.97 0.48
C LEU A 53 -12.97 5.91 -0.54
N ALA A 54 -12.37 5.39 -1.60
CA ALA A 54 -11.73 6.19 -2.63
C ALA A 54 -12.72 7.18 -3.29
N LYS A 55 -13.95 6.71 -3.57
CA LYS A 55 -15.02 7.57 -4.11
C LYS A 55 -15.39 8.71 -3.16
N GLU A 56 -15.56 8.42 -1.87
CA GLU A 56 -15.96 9.44 -0.90
C GLU A 56 -14.80 10.40 -0.56
N LEU A 57 -13.55 9.92 -0.54
CA LEU A 57 -12.37 10.78 -0.37
C LEU A 57 -12.11 11.67 -1.59
N ALA A 58 -12.43 11.21 -2.80
CA ALA A 58 -12.35 12.06 -4.00
C ALA A 58 -13.37 13.21 -3.94
N ILE A 59 -14.54 13.00 -3.33
CA ILE A 59 -15.51 14.09 -3.06
C ILE A 59 -14.96 15.00 -1.96
N LEU A 60 -14.31 14.45 -0.93
CA LEU A 60 -13.71 15.25 0.13
C LEU A 60 -12.60 16.16 -0.39
N SER A 61 -11.75 15.67 -1.30
CA SER A 61 -10.66 16.46 -1.90
C SER A 61 -11.15 17.57 -2.83
N GLN A 62 -12.38 17.49 -3.35
CA GLN A 62 -12.97 18.59 -4.11
C GLN A 62 -13.12 19.88 -3.28
N LYS A 63 -13.19 19.78 -1.95
CA LYS A 63 -13.20 20.95 -1.06
C LYS A 63 -11.89 21.75 -1.11
N LEU A 64 -10.81 21.18 -1.64
CA LEU A 64 -9.48 21.78 -1.68
C LEU A 64 -9.13 22.42 -3.04
N ARG A 65 -9.79 22.01 -4.12
CA ARG A 65 -9.42 22.31 -5.53
C ARG A 65 -9.38 23.79 -5.94
N HIS A 66 -9.89 24.70 -5.13
CA HIS A 66 -9.94 26.14 -5.44
C HIS A 66 -9.20 26.99 -4.40
N HIS A 67 -8.38 26.36 -3.57
CA HIS A 67 -7.57 27.02 -2.56
C HIS A 67 -6.10 26.83 -2.90
N HIS A 68 -5.28 27.83 -2.61
CA HIS A 68 -3.83 27.79 -2.82
C HIS A 68 -3.09 28.38 -1.61
N GLY A 69 -1.79 28.09 -1.51
CA GLY A 69 -0.91 28.61 -0.46
C GLY A 69 -1.43 28.37 0.97
N SER A 70 -1.25 29.35 1.85
CA SER A 70 -1.74 29.29 3.24
C SER A 70 -3.24 28.96 3.38
N ARG A 71 -4.11 29.45 2.48
CA ARG A 71 -5.55 29.13 2.51
C ARG A 71 -5.81 27.65 2.21
N LEU A 72 -5.05 27.05 1.29
CA LEU A 72 -5.12 25.61 1.03
C LEU A 72 -4.73 24.80 2.27
N LEU A 73 -3.66 25.19 2.95
CA LEU A 73 -3.20 24.51 4.16
C LEU A 73 -4.21 24.62 5.30
N GLN A 74 -4.84 25.78 5.48
CA GLN A 74 -5.91 25.95 6.46
C GLN A 74 -7.10 25.02 6.17
N CYS A 75 -7.56 24.98 4.91
CA CYS A 75 -8.66 24.10 4.51
C CYS A 75 -8.28 22.61 4.64
N LEU A 76 -7.03 22.25 4.34
CA LEU A 76 -6.51 20.91 4.54
C LEU A 76 -6.50 20.53 6.02
N GLU A 77 -6.13 21.43 6.92
CA GLU A 77 -6.14 21.20 8.37
C GLU A 77 -7.56 20.96 8.90
N GLU A 78 -8.54 21.74 8.44
CA GLU A 78 -9.95 21.54 8.77
C GLU A 78 -10.46 20.16 8.28
N VAL A 79 -10.14 19.82 7.03
CA VAL A 79 -10.49 18.52 6.43
C VAL A 79 -9.82 17.37 7.18
N TRP A 80 -8.53 17.51 7.53
CA TRP A 80 -7.78 16.54 8.29
C TRP A 80 -8.35 16.35 9.70
N SER A 81 -8.63 17.43 10.41
CA SER A 81 -9.17 17.40 11.77
C SER A 81 -10.52 16.69 11.80
N SER A 82 -11.42 17.04 10.87
CA SER A 82 -12.71 16.37 10.77
C SER A 82 -12.58 14.90 10.36
N PHE A 83 -11.69 14.60 9.42
CA PHE A 83 -11.44 13.22 9.00
C PHE A 83 -10.89 12.36 10.14
N TYR A 84 -9.84 12.84 10.81
CA TYR A 84 -9.12 12.06 11.81
C TYR A 84 -9.90 11.89 13.12
N MET A 85 -10.65 12.92 13.53
CA MET A 85 -11.39 12.90 14.81
C MET A 85 -12.81 12.34 14.67
N GLU A 86 -13.47 12.51 13.52
CA GLU A 86 -14.89 12.20 13.40
C GLU A 86 -15.18 11.06 12.41
N ILE A 87 -14.43 10.96 11.30
CA ILE A 87 -14.70 9.96 10.25
C ILE A 87 -13.95 8.66 10.52
N LEU A 88 -12.63 8.75 10.73
CA LEU A 88 -11.75 7.60 10.90
C LEU A 88 -12.17 6.69 12.08
N PRO A 89 -12.41 7.21 13.30
CA PRO A 89 -12.76 6.36 14.44
C PRO A 89 -14.09 5.64 14.25
N VAL A 90 -15.03 6.27 13.54
CA VAL A 90 -16.34 5.69 13.24
C VAL A 90 -16.23 4.58 12.21
N LEU A 91 -15.42 4.76 11.17
CA LEU A 91 -15.11 3.71 10.20
C LEU A 91 -14.43 2.52 10.89
N GLU A 92 -13.49 2.76 11.80
CA GLU A 92 -12.85 1.72 12.61
C GLU A 92 -13.87 0.97 13.48
N ALA A 93 -14.75 1.69 14.17
CA ALA A 93 -15.76 1.11 15.05
C ALA A 93 -16.81 0.29 14.29
N VAL A 94 -17.21 0.70 13.09
CA VAL A 94 -18.18 -0.01 12.27
C VAL A 94 -17.57 -1.26 11.61
N LEU A 95 -16.30 -1.17 11.20
CA LEU A 95 -15.62 -2.22 10.44
C LEU A 95 -14.63 -3.04 11.29
N TYR A 96 -14.68 -2.96 12.62
CA TYR A 96 -13.71 -3.64 13.51
C TYR A 96 -13.63 -5.17 13.31
N LEU A 97 -14.71 -5.81 12.83
CA LEU A 97 -14.74 -7.24 12.50
C LEU A 97 -14.00 -7.58 11.21
N VAL A 98 -13.75 -6.59 10.35
CA VAL A 98 -12.99 -6.75 9.12
C VAL A 98 -11.52 -6.89 9.52
N LYS A 99 -11.11 -8.15 9.74
CA LYS A 99 -9.71 -8.54 9.93
C LYS A 99 -9.16 -9.04 8.59
N PRO A 100 -8.50 -8.19 7.81
CA PRO A 100 -7.82 -8.66 6.61
C PRO A 100 -6.80 -9.73 6.99
N LYS A 101 -6.86 -10.90 6.34
CA LYS A 101 -5.85 -11.96 6.52
C LYS A 101 -4.48 -11.43 6.07
N GLY A 102 -3.67 -10.94 7.01
CA GLY A 102 -2.34 -10.39 6.72
C GLY A 102 -2.33 -9.12 5.86
N ARG A 103 -3.46 -8.42 5.70
CA ARG A 103 -3.49 -7.10 5.03
C ARG A 103 -3.63 -5.98 6.07
N LEU A 104 -3.40 -4.76 5.61
CA LEU A 104 -3.54 -3.50 6.34
C LEU A 104 -4.86 -3.43 7.12
N SER A 105 -4.82 -2.97 8.38
CA SER A 105 -6.02 -2.70 9.18
C SER A 105 -6.95 -1.71 8.48
N VAL A 106 -8.23 -1.65 8.89
CA VAL A 106 -9.17 -0.60 8.40
C VAL A 106 -8.49 0.76 8.51
N ARG A 107 -7.96 1.10 9.68
CA ARG A 107 -7.21 2.33 9.92
C ARG A 107 -6.10 2.59 8.89
N SER A 108 -5.22 1.61 8.70
CA SER A 108 -4.09 1.74 7.78
C SER A 108 -4.56 1.93 6.34
N VAL A 109 -5.60 1.20 5.91
CA VAL A 109 -6.22 1.41 4.60
C VAL A 109 -6.78 2.83 4.49
N THR A 110 -7.52 3.27 5.51
CA THR A 110 -8.21 4.56 5.50
C THR A 110 -7.24 5.73 5.45
N LEU A 111 -6.18 5.68 6.25
CA LEU A 111 -5.12 6.67 6.26
C LEU A 111 -4.30 6.67 4.95
N ALA A 112 -3.96 5.50 4.42
CA ALA A 112 -3.25 5.41 3.13
C ALA A 112 -4.09 5.99 1.98
N SER A 113 -5.40 5.70 1.95
CA SER A 113 -6.29 6.30 0.95
C SER A 113 -6.43 7.82 1.12
N PHE A 114 -6.48 8.33 2.36
CA PHE A 114 -6.47 9.77 2.60
C PHE A 114 -5.17 10.42 2.10
N ARG A 115 -4.01 9.82 2.40
CA ARG A 115 -2.71 10.24 1.87
C ARG A 115 -2.77 10.37 0.35
N ASP A 116 -3.22 9.31 -0.31
CA ASP A 116 -3.10 9.20 -1.77
C ASP A 116 -4.13 10.04 -2.54
N ILE A 117 -5.30 10.31 -1.96
CA ILE A 117 -6.42 10.96 -2.66
C ILE A 117 -6.65 12.41 -2.21
N VAL A 118 -6.43 12.70 -0.92
CA VAL A 118 -6.71 14.01 -0.32
C VAL A 118 -5.42 14.76 -0.06
N PHE A 119 -4.47 14.17 0.65
CA PHE A 119 -3.24 14.87 1.06
C PHE A 119 -2.32 15.18 -0.13
N PHE A 120 -2.21 14.28 -1.10
CA PHE A 120 -1.50 14.52 -2.35
C PHE A 120 -2.42 14.94 -3.49
N SER A 121 -3.52 15.64 -3.19
CA SER A 121 -4.19 16.40 -4.24
C SER A 121 -3.27 17.49 -4.78
N GLU A 122 -3.62 18.03 -5.94
CA GLU A 122 -2.86 19.07 -6.61
C GLU A 122 -2.64 20.27 -5.66
N ASP A 123 -1.44 20.86 -5.72
CA ASP A 123 -0.95 22.04 -4.98
C ASP A 123 -0.62 21.90 -3.49
N ILE A 124 -0.98 20.81 -2.78
CA ILE A 124 -0.72 20.71 -1.34
C ILE A 124 0.78 20.63 -1.03
N GLU A 125 1.52 19.78 -1.74
CA GLU A 125 2.97 19.63 -1.52
C GLU A 125 3.71 20.95 -1.79
N ASP A 126 3.31 21.67 -2.84
CA ASP A 126 3.89 22.97 -3.19
C ASP A 126 3.56 24.03 -2.15
N ALA A 127 2.32 24.05 -1.63
CA ALA A 127 1.92 24.95 -0.55
C ALA A 127 2.72 24.68 0.74
N ILE A 128 2.97 23.41 1.10
CA ILE A 128 3.78 23.04 2.26
C ILE A 128 5.23 23.50 2.09
N ASN A 129 5.81 23.29 0.90
CA ASN A 129 7.18 23.72 0.61
C ASN A 129 7.32 25.26 0.63
N THR A 130 6.30 25.99 0.16
CA THR A 130 6.28 27.45 0.14
C THR A 130 6.12 28.05 1.54
N GLU A 131 5.21 27.50 2.34
CA GLU A 131 4.81 28.04 3.65
C GLU A 131 5.52 27.32 4.82
N ARG A 132 6.74 26.81 4.61
CA ARG A 132 7.43 25.86 5.51
C ARG A 132 7.49 26.31 6.97
N GLU A 133 7.72 27.60 7.21
CA GLU A 133 7.83 28.17 8.56
C GLU A 133 6.47 28.38 9.25
N LEU A 134 5.39 28.41 8.48
CA LEU A 134 4.02 28.69 8.94
C LEU A 134 3.14 27.43 9.00
N ILE A 135 3.73 26.24 8.86
CA ILE A 135 3.00 24.98 8.95
C ILE A 135 2.39 24.83 10.34
N SER A 136 1.06 24.75 10.39
CA SER A 136 0.32 24.59 11.62
C SER A 136 0.56 23.24 12.31
N PRO A 137 0.32 23.13 13.63
CA PRO A 137 0.42 21.87 14.35
C PRO A 137 -0.48 20.77 13.76
N GLY A 138 -1.66 21.09 13.23
CA GLY A 138 -2.58 20.12 12.64
C GLY A 138 -2.04 19.51 11.34
N ILE A 139 -1.40 20.30 10.48
CA ILE A 139 -0.74 19.78 9.27
C ILE A 139 0.49 18.94 9.63
N ARG A 140 1.30 19.38 10.61
CA ARG A 140 2.42 18.59 11.13
C ARG A 140 1.94 17.23 11.66
N HIS A 141 0.84 17.23 12.42
CA HIS A 141 0.19 16.01 12.89
C HIS A 141 -0.26 15.12 11.73
N ALA A 142 -0.85 15.69 10.67
CA ALA A 142 -1.24 14.93 9.47
C ALA A 142 -0.06 14.22 8.82
N ILE A 143 1.03 14.95 8.56
CA ILE A 143 2.24 14.41 7.90
C ILE A 143 2.80 13.24 8.70
N LEU A 144 2.96 13.40 10.01
CA LEU A 144 3.55 12.38 10.89
C LEU A 144 2.66 11.13 10.99
N ILE A 145 1.35 11.31 11.14
CA ILE A 145 0.41 10.19 11.21
C ILE A 145 0.37 9.44 9.89
N LEU A 146 0.27 10.13 8.75
CA LEU A 146 0.22 9.50 7.44
C LEU A 146 1.54 8.80 7.09
N GLN A 147 2.69 9.35 7.50
CA GLN A 147 4.00 8.74 7.28
C GLN A 147 4.22 7.45 8.06
N SER A 148 3.57 7.31 9.23
CA SER A 148 3.63 6.09 10.05
C SER A 148 2.95 4.87 9.41
N VAL A 149 2.18 5.07 8.33
CA VAL A 149 1.37 4.00 7.71
C VAL A 149 2.17 3.24 6.65
N ASN A 150 2.46 1.98 6.95
CA ASN A 150 3.13 1.05 6.04
C ASN A 150 2.11 0.26 5.21
N ASP A 151 1.72 0.78 4.04
CA ASP A 151 0.73 0.16 3.16
C ASP A 151 1.30 -0.82 2.12
N SER A 152 2.59 -0.65 1.79
CA SER A 152 3.34 -1.48 0.85
C SER A 152 4.81 -1.54 1.25
N TYR A 153 5.50 -2.60 0.83
CA TYR A 153 6.96 -2.70 0.90
C TYR A 153 7.49 -3.19 -0.46
N PRO A 154 8.36 -2.42 -1.14
CA PRO A 154 8.97 -1.16 -0.70
C PRO A 154 7.92 -0.03 -0.62
N PRO A 155 8.22 1.09 0.07
CA PRO A 155 7.28 2.21 0.18
C PRO A 155 6.84 2.74 -1.19
N CYS A 156 5.57 3.11 -1.32
CA CYS A 156 5.05 3.71 -2.54
C CYS A 156 5.56 5.15 -2.74
N LYS A 157 5.43 5.68 -3.97
CA LYS A 157 5.86 7.05 -4.32
C LYS A 157 5.32 8.12 -3.37
N ASN A 158 4.02 8.06 -3.04
CA ASN A 158 3.39 9.03 -2.15
C ASN A 158 3.92 8.93 -0.72
N ARG A 159 4.24 7.72 -0.23
CA ARG A 159 4.88 7.57 1.08
C ARG A 159 6.30 8.16 1.09
N LEU A 160 7.06 7.99 0.01
CA LEU A 160 8.38 8.62 -0.12
C LEU A 160 8.30 10.16 -0.24
N ARG A 161 7.25 10.71 -0.87
CA ARG A 161 6.96 12.16 -0.84
C ARG A 161 6.69 12.64 0.59
N LEU A 162 5.89 11.89 1.36
CA LEU A 162 5.64 12.21 2.78
C LEU A 162 6.92 12.14 3.63
N GLU A 163 7.82 11.21 3.33
CA GLU A 163 9.13 11.12 3.98
C GLU A 163 9.93 12.43 3.82
N SER A 164 9.97 12.97 2.61
CA SER A 164 10.62 14.25 2.33
C SER A 164 9.99 15.40 3.11
N LEU A 165 8.65 15.48 3.14
CA LEU A 165 7.94 16.51 3.91
C LEU A 165 8.16 16.35 5.42
N ALA A 166 8.16 15.12 5.93
CA ALA A 166 8.42 14.83 7.34
C ALA A 166 9.84 15.23 7.75
N ALA A 167 10.84 14.94 6.91
CA ALA A 167 12.23 15.35 7.12
C ALA A 167 12.39 16.88 7.19
N GLN A 168 11.57 17.63 6.46
CA GLN A 168 11.63 19.10 6.48
C GLN A 168 11.05 19.72 7.75
N ILE A 169 10.09 19.06 8.41
CA ILE A 169 9.36 19.62 9.58
C ILE A 169 9.78 19.02 10.91
N CYS A 170 10.50 17.89 10.88
CA CYS A 170 11.00 17.18 12.06
C CYS A 170 12.49 16.90 11.89
N SER A 171 13.28 17.28 12.90
CA SER A 171 14.72 17.05 12.94
C SER A 171 15.09 16.60 14.36
N PRO A 172 15.75 15.44 14.55
CA PRO A 172 16.09 14.45 13.54
C PRO A 172 14.86 13.65 13.06
N PHE A 173 14.95 13.05 11.86
CA PHE A 173 13.89 12.18 11.32
C PHE A 173 14.46 10.95 10.62
N MET A 174 13.93 9.76 10.92
CA MET A 174 14.36 8.50 10.30
C MET A 174 13.34 8.01 9.28
N GLY A 175 13.76 7.91 8.02
CA GLY A 175 12.97 7.44 6.89
C GLY A 175 13.49 6.14 6.27
N TYR A 176 12.86 5.73 5.18
CA TYR A 176 13.30 4.61 4.34
C TYR A 176 14.69 4.85 3.75
N PHE A 177 15.00 6.08 3.33
CA PHE A 177 16.31 6.42 2.80
C PHE A 177 17.39 6.61 3.86
N GLY A 178 17.01 6.79 5.13
CA GLY A 178 17.93 6.88 6.26
C GLY A 178 17.62 8.04 7.22
N LEU A 179 18.66 8.52 7.90
CA LEU A 179 18.56 9.58 8.91
C LEU A 179 18.68 10.96 8.25
N TYR A 180 17.69 11.79 8.50
CA TYR A 180 17.62 13.18 8.10
C TYR A 180 17.89 14.10 9.29
N GLU A 181 18.67 15.15 9.06
CA GLU A 181 18.83 16.28 9.98
C GLU A 181 18.57 17.57 9.22
N ASN A 182 17.69 18.42 9.76
CA ASN A 182 17.30 19.71 9.18
C ASN A 182 16.77 19.63 7.73
N GLY A 183 16.25 18.47 7.32
CA GLY A 183 15.76 18.19 5.96
C GLY A 183 16.77 17.50 5.05
N GLU A 184 18.04 17.40 5.46
CA GLU A 184 19.11 16.81 4.66
C GLU A 184 19.40 15.37 5.09
N LEU A 185 19.65 14.47 4.13
CA LEU A 185 19.99 13.08 4.40
C LEU A 185 21.45 12.98 4.86
N VAL A 186 21.66 12.74 6.16
CA VAL A 186 22.99 12.69 6.77
C VAL A 186 23.55 11.26 6.81
N THR A 187 22.69 10.26 7.02
CA THR A 187 23.10 8.85 7.01
C THR A 187 22.18 8.04 6.12
N THR A 188 22.74 7.30 5.16
CA THR A 188 21.95 6.47 4.24
C THR A 188 21.57 5.13 4.87
N SER A 189 20.34 4.69 4.61
CA SER A 189 19.83 3.38 4.97
C SER A 189 20.28 2.33 3.96
N ASN A 190 20.52 1.11 4.44
CA ASN A 190 20.74 -0.06 3.59
C ASN A 190 19.43 -0.63 3.01
N GLU A 191 18.26 -0.20 3.47
CA GLU A 191 16.98 -0.75 3.01
C GLU A 191 16.76 -0.65 1.50
N PRO A 192 16.97 0.50 0.83
CA PRO A 192 16.80 0.60 -0.62
C PRO A 192 17.73 -0.35 -1.40
N ALA A 193 18.99 -0.43 -0.98
CA ALA A 193 19.98 -1.32 -1.60
C ALA A 193 19.65 -2.80 -1.34
N ALA A 194 19.18 -3.13 -0.13
CA ALA A 194 18.75 -4.48 0.21
C ALA A 194 17.52 -4.90 -0.61
N PHE A 195 16.56 -3.99 -0.81
CA PHE A 195 15.40 -4.25 -1.65
C PHE A 195 15.79 -4.44 -3.12
N ALA A 196 16.64 -3.58 -3.69
CA ALA A 196 17.10 -3.70 -5.08
C ALA A 196 17.84 -5.03 -5.35
N LYS A 197 18.51 -5.59 -4.34
CA LYS A 197 19.16 -6.92 -4.41
C LYS A 197 18.19 -8.09 -4.31
N ARG A 198 16.96 -7.89 -3.81
CA ARG A 198 15.92 -8.93 -3.83
C ARG A 198 15.48 -9.12 -5.28
N ARG A 199 15.83 -10.26 -5.87
CA ARG A 199 15.31 -10.63 -7.20
C ARG A 199 13.79 -10.55 -7.17
N PRO A 200 13.12 -9.99 -8.20
CA PRO A 200 11.69 -10.21 -8.37
C PRO A 200 11.52 -11.72 -8.44
N SER A 201 10.81 -12.31 -7.48
CA SER A 201 10.38 -13.68 -7.65
C SER A 201 9.47 -13.65 -8.87
N ALA A 202 9.99 -14.13 -10.00
CA ALA A 202 9.17 -14.48 -11.14
C ALA A 202 7.97 -15.26 -10.58
N ASP A 203 6.80 -14.81 -10.99
CA ASP A 203 5.57 -15.54 -11.21
C ASP A 203 5.31 -16.80 -10.37
N VAL A 204 4.09 -16.94 -9.87
CA VAL A 204 3.64 -18.11 -9.13
C VAL A 204 3.65 -19.35 -10.03
N GLY A 205 4.82 -19.99 -10.13
CA GLY A 205 5.02 -21.38 -10.52
C GLY A 205 5.13 -22.26 -9.25
N PRO A 206 4.77 -23.54 -9.30
CA PRO A 206 4.48 -24.32 -8.11
C PRO A 206 5.69 -24.45 -7.19
N ARG A 207 5.46 -24.13 -5.91
CA ARG A 207 6.36 -24.24 -4.76
C ARG A 207 7.41 -25.35 -4.91
N ARG A 208 8.69 -24.96 -4.99
CA ARG A 208 9.77 -25.79 -4.46
C ARG A 208 10.16 -25.26 -3.08
N ILE A 209 9.66 -25.95 -2.07
CA ILE A 209 10.29 -25.97 -0.75
C ILE A 209 11.69 -26.52 -0.96
N SER A 210 12.70 -25.77 -0.57
CA SER A 210 13.99 -26.36 -0.23
C SER A 210 14.60 -25.60 0.92
N ARG A 211 14.29 -26.07 2.13
CA ARG A 211 15.23 -26.01 3.25
C ARG A 211 16.49 -26.76 2.84
N PRO A 212 17.69 -26.35 3.27
CA PRO A 212 18.90 -27.11 3.01
C PRO A 212 18.94 -28.27 4.00
N PHE A 213 18.66 -29.48 3.52
CA PHE A 213 19.25 -30.68 4.08
C PHE A 213 19.84 -31.48 2.94
N SER A 214 21.15 -31.72 3.09
CA SER A 214 21.98 -32.71 2.42
C SER A 214 21.21 -33.82 1.69
N VAL A 215 21.35 -33.90 0.36
CA VAL A 215 21.79 -35.07 -0.41
C VAL A 215 22.22 -34.53 -1.80
N GLN A 216 23.41 -34.90 -2.26
CA GLN A 216 23.94 -34.55 -3.58
C GLN A 216 22.98 -34.97 -4.71
N PRO A 217 22.67 -34.12 -5.70
CA PRO A 217 21.99 -34.59 -6.89
C PRO A 217 23.01 -35.10 -7.91
N GLN A 218 22.86 -36.36 -8.32
CA GLN A 218 23.32 -36.83 -9.62
C GLN A 218 22.91 -35.81 -10.68
N GLN A 219 23.88 -35.41 -11.50
CA GLN A 219 23.73 -34.37 -12.51
C GLN A 219 22.56 -34.69 -13.45
N MET A 220 21.46 -33.94 -13.31
CA MET A 220 20.36 -34.00 -14.26
C MET A 220 20.78 -33.18 -15.49
N GLU A 221 21.18 -33.88 -16.56
CA GLU A 221 21.56 -33.23 -17.82
C GLU A 221 20.40 -32.34 -18.30
N THR A 222 20.68 -31.06 -18.54
CA THR A 222 19.66 -30.11 -19.01
C THR A 222 19.22 -30.48 -20.43
N LEU A 223 17.98 -30.16 -20.81
CA LEU A 223 17.46 -30.32 -22.19
C LEU A 223 18.42 -29.75 -23.26
N ASN A 224 19.13 -28.66 -22.92
CA ASN A 224 20.12 -28.03 -23.77
C ASN A 224 21.41 -28.87 -23.92
N GLN A 225 21.79 -29.64 -22.90
CA GLN A 225 22.89 -30.61 -22.96
C GLN A 225 22.48 -31.85 -23.77
N LEU A 226 21.26 -32.37 -23.60
CA LEU A 226 20.71 -33.45 -24.42
C LEU A 226 20.66 -33.07 -25.91
N PHE A 227 20.23 -31.84 -26.23
CA PHE A 227 20.21 -31.34 -27.59
C PHE A 227 21.62 -31.22 -28.20
N LYS A 228 22.59 -30.67 -27.46
CA LYS A 228 23.99 -30.60 -27.90
C LYS A 228 24.62 -31.98 -28.10
N LYS A 229 24.27 -32.96 -27.26
CA LYS A 229 24.74 -34.36 -27.36
C LYS A 229 24.17 -35.06 -28.60
N ALA A 230 22.89 -34.83 -28.91
CA ALA A 230 22.23 -35.36 -30.11
C ALA A 230 22.80 -34.80 -31.41
N ILE A 231 23.15 -33.50 -31.45
CA ILE A 231 23.80 -32.88 -32.61
C ILE A 231 25.23 -33.43 -32.82
N ARG A 232 26.00 -33.63 -31.73
CA ARG A 232 27.35 -34.25 -31.83
C ARG A 232 27.29 -35.69 -32.35
N HIS A 233 26.28 -36.47 -31.96
CA HIS A 233 26.13 -37.84 -32.44
C HIS A 233 25.68 -37.95 -33.91
N LYS A 234 24.95 -36.96 -34.44
CA LYS A 234 24.61 -36.91 -35.88
C LYS A 234 25.81 -36.55 -36.75
N GLY A 235 26.75 -35.72 -36.28
CA GLY A 235 27.98 -35.38 -37.02
C GLY A 235 29.04 -36.48 -37.05
N GLN A 236 29.06 -37.39 -36.07
CA GLN A 236 30.02 -38.51 -36.02
C GLN A 236 29.58 -39.76 -36.80
N LYS A 237 28.28 -39.91 -37.11
CA LYS A 237 27.78 -41.01 -37.96
C LYS A 237 28.01 -40.77 -39.45
N THR A 238 28.17 -39.53 -39.91
CA THR A 238 28.50 -39.20 -41.31
C THR A 238 29.99 -39.33 -41.64
N LEU A 239 30.88 -39.36 -40.64
CA LEU A 239 32.33 -39.51 -40.84
C LEU A 239 32.85 -40.96 -40.68
N LYS A 240 32.02 -41.90 -40.21
CA LYS A 240 32.39 -43.32 -40.10
C LYS A 240 31.86 -44.23 -41.23
N VAL A 241 31.13 -43.69 -42.21
CA VAL A 241 30.62 -44.47 -43.37
C VAL A 241 31.56 -44.42 -44.59
N ASN A 242 32.59 -43.56 -44.60
CA ASN A 242 33.55 -43.43 -45.71
C ASN A 242 34.93 -44.08 -45.46
N SER A 243 35.05 -45.07 -44.57
CA SER A 243 36.31 -45.82 -44.39
C SER A 243 36.18 -47.34 -44.40
N ILE A 244 35.10 -47.89 -44.96
CA ILE A 244 35.00 -49.33 -45.25
C ILE A 244 34.41 -49.53 -46.64
N LYS A 245 35.23 -49.27 -47.67
CA LYS A 245 35.19 -49.91 -49.00
C LYS A 245 36.62 -49.88 -49.58
N LYS A 246 37.40 -50.92 -49.26
CA LYS A 246 38.29 -51.60 -50.21
C LYS A 246 37.66 -52.97 -50.44
#